data_AF-A0A849R249-F1
#
_entry.id   AF-A0A849R249-F1
#
_cell.length_a   1.000
_cell.length_b   1.000
_cell.length_c   1.000
_cell.angle_alpha   90.00
_cell.angle_beta   90.00
_cell.angle_gamma   90.00
#
_symmetry.space_group_name_H-M   'P 1'
#
loop_
_entity.id
_entity.type
_entity.pdbx_description
1 polymer ?
#
loop_
_entity_poly.entity_id
_entity_poly.type
_entity_poly.pdbx_seq_one_letter_code
_entity_poly.pdbx_strand_id
1 'polypeptide(L)' 'MLVGYVRVSKNDGSQTLAPQRDAMVAAGVEPKRIYEDLASGRKDDRPGLNACLKA' A
#
# COMPACT_ATOMS: atom_id res chain seq x y z
N MET A 1 -13.96 -10.87 2.32
CA MET A 1 -12.97 -10.72 1.24
C MET A 1 -12.01 -9.62 1.68
N LEU A 2 -10.71 -9.91 1.83
CA LEU A 2 -9.74 -8.95 2.39
C LEU A 2 -9.11 -8.09 1.28
N VAL A 3 -8.87 -6.82 1.58
CA VAL A 3 -8.07 -5.89 0.76
C VAL A 3 -7.01 -5.25 1.65
N GLY A 4 -5.83 -5.01 1.09
CA GLY A 4 -4.71 -4.42 1.80
C GLY A 4 -4.29 -3.11 1.15
N TYR A 5 -3.92 -2.13 1.97
CA TYR A 5 -3.28 -0.90 1.51
C TYR A 5 -2.01 -0.66 2.31
N VAL A 6 -0.91 -0.41 1.62
CA VAL A 6 0.42 -0.14 2.20
C VAL A 6 1.00 1.14 1.64
N ARG A 7 1.79 1.86 2.44
CA ARG A 7 2.34 3.15 2.01
C ARG A 7 3.66 3.47 2.68
N VAL A 8 4.54 4.14 1.95
CA VAL A 8 5.68 4.86 2.51
C VAL A 8 5.70 6.32 2.06
N SER A 9 6.38 7.17 2.82
CA SER A 9 6.38 8.63 2.60
C SER A 9 7.31 9.12 1.49
N LYS A 10 8.28 8.31 1.09
CA LYS A 10 9.34 8.68 0.16
C LYS A 10 9.35 7.74 -1.03
N ASN A 11 9.51 8.32 -2.21
CA ASN A 11 9.66 7.61 -3.49
C ASN A 11 11.12 7.64 -4.00
N ASP A 12 12.04 8.14 -3.18
CA ASP A 12 13.48 8.28 -3.48
C ASP A 12 14.28 6.97 -3.27
N GLY A 13 13.59 5.86 -2.99
CA GLY A 13 14.20 4.56 -2.72
C GLY A 13 14.73 4.37 -1.30
N SER A 14 14.70 5.40 -0.44
CA SER A 14 15.14 5.27 0.96
C SER A 14 14.14 4.53 1.87
N GLN A 15 12.95 4.23 1.36
CA GLN A 15 11.91 3.48 2.04
C GLN A 15 11.41 2.34 1.16
N THR A 16 11.02 1.24 1.79
CA THR A 16 10.49 0.05 1.12
C THR A 16 9.12 -0.33 1.67
N LEU A 17 8.27 -0.87 0.79
CA LEU A 17 6.96 -1.41 1.13
C LEU A 17 7.02 -2.88 1.56
N ALA A 18 8.16 -3.56 1.38
CA ALA A 18 8.28 -5.01 1.56
C ALA A 18 7.79 -5.49 2.94
N PRO A 19 8.20 -4.90 4.09
CA PRO A 19 7.74 -5.37 5.40
C PRO A 19 6.22 -5.25 5.59
N GLN A 20 5.61 -4.20 5.01
CA GLN A 20 4.17 -4.01 5.07
C GLN A 20 3.45 -5.02 4.17
N ARG A 21 3.99 -5.31 2.97
CA ARG A 21 3.44 -6.32 2.05
C ARG A 21 3.49 -7.72 2.68
N ASP A 22 4.61 -8.07 3.31
CA ASP A 22 4.77 -9.36 3.99
C ASP A 22 3.74 -9.52 5.12
N ALA A 23 3.52 -8.47 5.92
CA ALA A 23 2.50 -8.47 6.97
C ALA A 23 1.06 -8.64 6.42
N MET A 24 0.74 -8.02 5.27
CA MET A 24 -0.57 -8.18 4.61
C MET A 24 -0.78 -9.61 4.11
N VAL A 25 0.23 -10.21 3.50
CA VAL A 25 0.17 -11.61 3.04
C VAL A 25 0.03 -12.56 4.22
N ALA A 26 0.80 -12.34 5.30
CA ALA A 26 0.69 -13.11 6.54
C ALA A 26 -0.70 -12.98 7.19
N ALA A 27 -1.37 -11.83 7.04
CA ALA A 27 -2.75 -11.60 7.48
C ALA A 27 -3.81 -12.21 6.53
N GLY A 28 -3.40 -12.83 5.42
CA GLY A 28 -4.30 -13.52 4.48
C GLY A 28 -4.83 -12.64 3.34
N VAL A 29 -4.24 -11.46 3.09
CA VAL A 29 -4.58 -10.65 1.91
C VAL A 29 -3.92 -11.24 0.67
N GLU A 30 -4.71 -11.54 -0.36
CA GLU A 30 -4.17 -11.99 -1.65
C GLU A 30 -3.24 -10.91 -2.24
N PRO A 31 -2.04 -11.27 -2.75
CA PRO A 31 -1.08 -10.29 -3.26
C PRO A 31 -1.64 -9.33 -4.33
N LYS A 32 -2.55 -9.82 -5.18
CA LYS A 32 -3.23 -9.01 -6.22
C LYS A 32 -4.26 -8.00 -5.66
N ARG A 33 -4.61 -8.12 -4.39
CA ARG A 33 -5.54 -7.24 -3.65
C ARG A 33 -4.81 -6.33 -2.65
N ILE A 34 -3.47 -6.26 -2.76
CA ILE A 34 -2.64 -5.31 -2.01
C ILE A 34 -2.37 -4.12 -2.93
N TYR A 35 -2.85 -2.96 -2.51
CA TYR A 35 -2.64 -1.69 -3.18
C TYR A 35 -1.56 -0.91 -2.45
N GLU A 36 -0.83 -0.05 -3.18
CA GLU A 36 0.32 0.64 -2.63
C GLU A 36 0.47 2.07 -3.13
N ASP A 37 1.07 2.92 -2.31
CA ASP A 37 1.48 4.27 -2.69
C ASP A 37 2.88 4.62 -2.17
N LEU A 38 3.61 5.39 -2.98
CA LEU A 38 4.87 6.05 -2.65
C LEU A 38 4.63 7.56 -2.60
N ALA A 39 3.97 8.02 -1.54
CA ALA A 39 3.54 9.42 -1.40
C ALA A 39 3.70 9.91 0.04
N SER A 40 4.23 11.12 0.22
CA SER A 40 4.32 11.74 1.54
C SER A 40 2.91 12.05 2.07
N GLY A 41 2.74 12.07 3.40
CA GLY A 41 1.44 12.41 3.99
C GLY A 41 0.97 13.84 3.71
N ARG A 42 1.86 14.71 3.21
CA ARG A 42 1.55 16.08 2.74
C ARG A 42 0.98 16.11 1.31
N LYS A 43 1.10 15.01 0.56
CA LYS A 43 0.45 14.85 -0.75
C LYS A 43 -0.86 14.12 -0.51
N ASP A 44 -1.96 14.78 -0.86
CA ASP A 44 -3.30 14.22 -0.69
C ASP A 44 -3.61 13.15 -1.75
N ASP A 45 -2.96 13.22 -2.91
CA ASP A 45 -3.18 12.23 -3.95
C ASP A 45 -2.60 10.86 -3.56
N ARG A 46 -3.50 9.88 -3.46
CA ARG A 46 -3.26 8.49 -3.06
C ARG A 46 -4.03 7.57 -4.00
N PRO A 47 -3.57 7.42 -5.25
CA PRO A 47 -4.26 6.62 -6.26
C PRO A 47 -4.40 5.15 -5.82
N GLY A 48 -3.40 4.59 -5.13
CA GLY A 48 -3.47 3.24 -4.58
C GLY A 48 -4.56 3.09 -3.53
N LEU A 49 -4.70 4.06 -2.62
CA LEU A 49 -5.78 4.06 -1.62
C LEU A 49 -7.15 4.17 -2.30
N ASN A 50 -7.28 5.07 -3.27
CA ASN A 50 -8.53 5.27 -4.01
C ASN A 50 -8.95 4.02 -4.79
N ALA A 51 -8.00 3.26 -5.33
CA ALA A 51 -8.26 1.98 -5.98
C ALA A 51 -8.68 0.91 -4.96
N CYS A 52 -8.00 0.84 -3.80
CA CYS A 52 -8.33 -0.08 -2.70
C CYS A 52 -9.77 0.11 -2.20
N LEU A 53 -10.21 1.36 -2.04
CA LEU A 53 -11.56 1.68 -1.58
C LEU A 53 -12.68 1.31 -2.59
N LYS A 54 -12.33 0.99 -3.84
CA LYS A 54 -13.28 0.59 -4.89
C LYS A 54 -13.32 -0.93 -5.13
N ALA A 55 -12.51 -1.71 -4.43
CA ALA A 55 -12.23 -3.13 -4.69
C ALA A 55 -13.07 -4.14 -3.88
#